data_AF-A0A7K2TBL9-F1
#
_entry.id   AF-A0A7K2TBL9-F1
#
_cell.length_a   1.000
_cell.length_b   1.000
_cell.length_c   1.000
_cell.angle_alpha   90.00
_cell.angle_beta   90.00
_cell.angle_gamma   90.00
#
_symmetry.space_group_name_H-M   'P 1'
#
loop_
_entity.id
_entity.type
_entity.pdbx_description
1 polymer ?
#
loop_
_entity_poly.entity_id
_entity_poly.type
_entity_poly.pdbx_seq_one_letter_code
_entity_poly.pdbx_strand_id
1 'polypeptide(L)'
;MREFRARPVLPGMLALLCAVLCCGVLVVLAVRPRELVRWEGMPQASPPLLAVLAVVVLLAVGGLLRNGEGHAVVLTRWGRYRGTVRRTGLVWVNPFARRHRVDVRLRHFRGEGVSAVDRVGHPVVVGLLIVWRVRDTARAVFTVDDHEEFLREQAVASVTEAVSLLPCDRFGSPGPTLRDGAWFGEEATRRLASEMTPAGLEVYSVQQLSLDYAAEVADAIHRLRSAELNAELRTTVIGDAVDIARAALERIRAGEGEGGDAPSGRDAEFLRLLVLSLLSPSANPKEWGNQWPSHRSSSS
;
A
#
# COMPACT_ATOMS: atom_id res chain seq x y z
N MET A 1 -17.13 19.62 6.89
CA MET A 1 -17.96 19.96 5.72
C MET A 1 -18.21 18.70 4.88
N ARG A 2 -19.23 18.61 4.02
CA ARG A 2 -19.41 17.48 3.08
C ARG A 2 -19.33 18.01 1.65
N GLU A 3 -18.71 17.26 0.74
CA GLU A 3 -18.63 17.63 -0.67
C GLU A 3 -20.03 17.77 -1.30
N PHE A 4 -20.26 18.87 -2.02
CA PHE A 4 -21.44 19.06 -2.85
C PHE A 4 -21.03 19.40 -4.28
N ARG A 5 -21.77 18.85 -5.25
CA ARG A 5 -21.56 19.16 -6.67
C ARG A 5 -21.87 20.64 -6.92
N ALA A 6 -20.96 21.36 -7.58
CA ALA A 6 -21.20 22.74 -7.98
C ALA A 6 -22.46 22.85 -8.86
N ARG A 7 -23.40 23.73 -8.49
CA ARG A 7 -24.75 23.83 -9.09
C ARG A 7 -24.92 24.81 -10.26
N PRO A 8 -23.88 25.48 -10.79
CA PRO A 8 -23.93 25.96 -12.16
C PRO A 8 -22.69 25.52 -12.95
N VAL A 9 -22.57 24.21 -13.20
CA VAL A 9 -21.60 23.68 -14.16
C VAL A 9 -22.32 23.68 -15.52
N LEU A 10 -22.29 24.82 -16.20
CA LEU A 10 -22.76 24.90 -17.58
C LEU A 10 -21.85 24.05 -18.48
N PRO A 11 -22.39 23.40 -19.53
CA PRO A 11 -21.57 22.72 -20.53
C PRO A 11 -20.55 23.73 -21.08
N GLY A 12 -19.25 23.46 -20.90
CA GLY A 12 -18.20 24.38 -21.35
C GLY A 12 -18.22 24.59 -22.86
N MET A 13 -18.79 23.65 -23.62
CA MET A 13 -19.02 23.79 -25.06
C MET A 13 -20.01 24.93 -25.40
N LEU A 14 -21.07 25.13 -24.63
CA LEU A 14 -22.01 26.24 -24.86
C LEU A 14 -21.32 27.58 -24.58
N ALA A 15 -20.56 27.66 -23.48
CA ALA A 15 -19.79 28.85 -23.15
C ALA A 15 -18.72 29.16 -24.20
N LEU A 16 -18.04 28.13 -24.72
CA LEU A 16 -17.07 28.25 -25.80
C LEU A 16 -17.74 28.71 -27.11
N LEU A 17 -18.88 28.13 -27.48
CA LEU A 17 -19.62 28.53 -28.68
C LEU A 17 -20.10 29.98 -28.58
N CYS A 18 -20.66 30.39 -27.43
CA CYS A 18 -21.01 31.79 -27.18
C CYS A 18 -19.79 32.71 -27.26
N ALA A 19 -18.66 32.32 -26.68
CA ALA A 19 -17.43 33.11 -26.75
C ALA A 19 -16.94 33.29 -28.18
N VAL A 20 -16.97 32.22 -29.00
CA VAL A 20 -16.58 32.26 -30.41
C VAL A 20 -17.53 33.14 -31.22
N LEU A 21 -18.85 33.01 -31.04
CA LEU A 21 -19.84 33.86 -31.70
C LEU A 21 -19.69 35.33 -31.33
N CYS A 22 -19.55 35.65 -30.03
CA CYS A 22 -19.34 37.01 -29.56
C CYS A 22 -18.01 37.59 -30.07
N CYS A 23 -16.95 36.78 -30.14
CA CYS A 23 -15.67 37.18 -30.72
C CYS A 23 -15.79 37.47 -32.22
N GLY A 24 -16.49 36.62 -32.98
CA GLY A 24 -16.77 36.84 -34.41
C GLY A 24 -17.54 38.14 -34.66
N VAL A 25 -18.59 38.40 -33.88
CA VAL A 25 -19.35 39.66 -33.95
C VAL A 25 -18.46 40.85 -33.60
N LEU A 26 -17.60 40.74 -32.59
CA LEU A 26 -16.66 41.79 -32.21
C LEU A 26 -15.69 42.11 -33.34
N VAL A 27 -15.12 41.10 -34.00
CA VAL A 27 -14.20 41.27 -35.13
C VAL A 27 -14.91 41.90 -36.33
N VAL A 28 -16.12 41.47 -36.67
CA VAL A 28 -16.91 42.06 -37.77
C VAL A 28 -17.23 43.53 -37.51
N LEU A 29 -17.64 43.87 -36.28
CA LEU A 29 -17.94 45.25 -35.89
C LEU A 29 -16.69 46.14 -35.83
N ALA A 30 -15.53 45.58 -35.46
CA ALA A 30 -14.27 46.30 -35.35
C ALA A 30 -13.56 46.51 -36.70
N VAL A 31 -13.53 45.50 -37.56
CA VAL A 31 -12.81 45.55 -38.85
C VAL A 31 -13.65 46.21 -39.94
N ARG A 32 -15.00 46.12 -39.87
CA ARG A 32 -15.96 46.61 -40.87
C ARG A 32 -15.40 46.46 -42.30
N PRO A 33 -15.42 45.26 -42.90
CA PRO A 33 -14.84 45.05 -44.22
C PRO A 33 -15.46 46.05 -45.21
N ARG A 34 -14.69 47.10 -45.55
CA ARG A 34 -15.15 48.25 -46.33
C ARG A 34 -15.55 47.86 -47.76
N GLU A 35 -15.19 46.67 -48.22
CA GLU A 35 -15.30 46.27 -49.62
C GLU A 35 -16.39 45.24 -49.94
N LEU A 36 -16.92 44.47 -48.98
CA LEU A 36 -17.81 43.34 -49.29
C LEU A 36 -19.30 43.58 -49.04
N VAL A 37 -19.67 44.51 -48.14
CA VAL A 37 -21.09 44.77 -47.82
C VAL A 37 -21.26 46.28 -47.57
N ARG A 38 -22.08 46.95 -48.41
CA ARG A 38 -22.51 48.33 -48.16
C ARG A 38 -23.49 48.34 -47.00
N TRP A 39 -22.99 48.56 -45.79
CA TRP A 39 -23.78 48.74 -44.57
C TRP A 39 -24.37 50.16 -44.49
N GLU A 40 -25.13 50.57 -45.51
CA GLU A 40 -25.90 51.83 -45.48
C GLU A 40 -27.08 51.67 -44.51
N GLY A 41 -26.90 52.08 -43.25
CA GLY A 41 -27.98 52.16 -42.27
C GLY A 41 -27.71 51.51 -40.89
N MET A 42 -26.56 50.86 -40.68
CA MET A 42 -26.23 50.36 -39.35
C MET A 42 -25.64 51.47 -38.46
N PRO A 43 -26.14 51.67 -37.23
CA PRO A 43 -25.58 52.66 -36.30
C PRO A 43 -24.08 52.40 -36.10
N GLN A 44 -23.29 53.47 -35.97
CA GLN A 44 -21.88 53.35 -35.62
C GLN A 44 -21.79 52.58 -34.30
N ALA A 45 -21.02 51.48 -34.26
CA ALA A 45 -20.83 50.73 -33.03
C ALA A 45 -20.12 51.67 -32.05
N SER A 46 -20.84 52.10 -31.01
CA SER A 46 -20.28 53.02 -30.03
C SER A 46 -19.11 52.32 -29.29
N PRO A 47 -17.97 53.00 -29.05
CA PRO A 47 -16.86 52.45 -28.26
C PRO A 47 -17.26 51.70 -26.97
N PRO A 48 -18.27 52.13 -26.18
CA PRO A 48 -18.71 51.38 -25.01
C PRO A 48 -19.29 50.00 -25.34
N LEU A 49 -19.98 49.83 -26.48
CA LEU A 49 -20.55 48.53 -26.87
C LEU A 49 -19.46 47.50 -27.14
N LEU A 50 -18.39 47.92 -27.83
CA LEU A 50 -17.23 47.06 -28.11
C LEU A 50 -16.50 46.67 -26.82
N ALA A 51 -16.34 47.61 -25.89
CA ALA A 51 -15.72 47.34 -24.59
C ALA A 51 -16.53 46.32 -23.77
N VAL A 52 -17.86 46.46 -23.71
CA VAL A 52 -18.74 45.51 -23.03
C VAL A 52 -18.63 44.11 -23.67
N LEU A 53 -18.67 44.03 -24.99
CA LEU A 53 -18.56 42.76 -25.70
C LEU A 53 -17.20 42.09 -25.48
N ALA A 54 -16.11 42.86 -25.47
CA ALA A 54 -14.77 42.36 -25.17
C ALA A 54 -14.69 41.78 -23.74
N VAL A 55 -15.27 42.46 -22.76
CA VAL A 55 -15.34 41.98 -21.37
C VAL A 55 -16.16 40.69 -21.26
N VAL A 56 -17.29 40.59 -21.97
CA VAL A 56 -18.11 39.37 -21.99
C VAL A 56 -17.32 38.19 -22.56
N VAL A 57 -16.62 38.39 -23.67
CA VAL A 57 -15.76 37.34 -24.27
C VAL A 57 -14.64 36.95 -23.30
N LEU A 58 -13.98 37.92 -22.65
CA LEU A 58 -12.91 37.66 -21.69
C LEU A 58 -13.42 36.85 -20.49
N LEU A 59 -14.59 37.17 -19.94
CA LEU A 59 -15.21 36.43 -18.84
C LEU A 59 -15.67 35.03 -19.27
N ALA A 60 -16.19 34.89 -20.48
CA ALA A 60 -16.60 33.61 -21.04
C ALA A 60 -15.40 32.67 -21.20
N VAL A 61 -14.31 33.16 -21.80
CA VAL A 61 -13.07 32.38 -21.99
C VAL A 61 -12.36 32.13 -20.65
N GLY A 62 -12.23 33.15 -19.80
CA GLY A 62 -11.58 33.03 -18.50
C GLY A 62 -12.27 32.05 -17.55
N GLY A 63 -13.56 31.83 -17.71
CA GLY A 63 -14.32 30.83 -16.95
C GLY A 63 -14.16 29.39 -17.45
N LEU A 64 -13.56 29.16 -18.63
CA LEU A 64 -13.36 27.80 -19.14
C LEU A 64 -12.31 27.06 -18.31
N LEU A 65 -12.63 25.80 -18.00
CA LEU A 65 -11.80 24.88 -17.25
C LEU A 65 -11.85 23.52 -17.94
N ARG A 66 -10.68 23.03 -18.34
CA ARG A 66 -10.52 21.64 -18.76
C ARG A 66 -10.27 20.79 -17.52
N ASN A 67 -11.16 19.83 -17.26
CA ASN A 67 -10.97 18.85 -16.20
C ASN A 67 -10.67 17.47 -16.79
N GLY A 68 -9.56 16.89 -16.36
CA GLY A 68 -9.14 15.54 -16.76
C GLY A 68 -9.76 14.45 -15.88
N GLU A 69 -9.66 13.21 -16.34
CA GLU A 69 -10.08 12.05 -15.54
C GLU A 69 -9.20 11.88 -14.30
N GLY A 70 -9.82 11.50 -13.18
CA GLY A 70 -9.13 11.33 -11.90
C GLY A 70 -8.72 12.63 -11.19
N HIS A 71 -9.12 13.81 -11.69
CA HIS A 71 -8.94 15.07 -10.97
C HIS A 71 -10.28 15.70 -10.59
N ALA A 72 -10.29 16.33 -9.43
CA ALA A 72 -11.39 17.13 -8.95
C ALA A 72 -10.92 18.56 -8.71
N VAL A 73 -11.77 19.53 -9.06
CA VAL A 73 -11.46 20.95 -8.84
C VAL A 73 -12.38 21.51 -7.78
N VAL A 74 -11.80 21.89 -6.65
CA VAL A 74 -12.46 22.57 -5.54
C VAL A 74 -12.55 24.05 -5.86
N LEU A 75 -13.76 24.59 -5.82
CA LEU A 75 -14.03 26.00 -6.12
C LEU A 75 -14.30 26.78 -4.83
N THR A 76 -13.51 27.82 -4.61
CA THR A 76 -13.74 28.79 -3.53
C THR A 76 -13.96 30.18 -4.12
N ARG A 77 -14.86 30.96 -3.53
CA ARG A 77 -15.05 32.36 -3.88
C ARG A 77 -15.21 33.19 -2.63
N TRP A 78 -14.33 34.18 -2.45
CA TRP A 78 -14.23 35.03 -1.26
C TRP A 78 -14.18 34.22 0.05
N GLY A 79 -13.26 33.25 0.12
CA GLY A 79 -13.08 32.40 1.30
C GLY A 79 -14.18 31.37 1.55
N ARG A 80 -15.28 31.37 0.77
CA ARG A 80 -16.37 30.39 0.91
C ARG A 80 -16.26 29.29 -0.12
N TYR A 81 -16.35 28.03 0.33
CA TYR A 81 -16.50 26.86 -0.52
C TYR A 81 -17.81 26.95 -1.32
N ARG A 82 -17.73 26.77 -2.65
CA ARG A 82 -18.89 26.81 -3.55
C ARG A 82 -19.26 25.46 -4.17
N GLY A 83 -18.38 24.48 -4.06
CA GLY A 83 -18.60 23.16 -4.61
C GLY A 83 -17.36 22.58 -5.25
N THR A 84 -17.45 21.31 -5.60
CA THR A 84 -16.40 20.58 -6.32
C THR A 84 -16.91 20.20 -7.71
N VAL A 85 -16.05 20.33 -8.72
CA VAL A 85 -16.27 19.86 -10.09
C VAL A 85 -15.48 18.56 -10.30
N ARG A 86 -16.19 17.44 -10.45
CA ARG A 86 -15.62 16.13 -10.83
C ARG A 86 -15.89 15.71 -12.27
N ARG A 87 -16.79 16.43 -12.97
CA ARG A 87 -17.13 16.09 -14.36
C ARG A 87 -15.90 16.24 -15.24
N THR A 88 -15.70 15.27 -16.11
CA THR A 88 -14.63 15.26 -17.11
C THR A 88 -15.03 16.11 -18.30
N GLY A 89 -14.05 16.68 -18.98
CA GLY A 89 -14.27 17.52 -20.16
C GLY A 89 -14.22 19.02 -19.87
N LEU A 90 -14.79 19.79 -20.80
CA LEU A 90 -14.78 21.25 -20.75
C LEU A 90 -15.96 21.76 -19.93
N VAL A 91 -15.66 22.46 -18.84
CA VAL A 91 -16.64 23.03 -17.92
C VAL A 91 -16.45 24.54 -17.87
N TRP A 92 -17.54 25.28 -17.79
CA TRP A 92 -17.48 26.70 -17.45
C TRP A 92 -17.72 26.92 -15.96
N VAL A 93 -16.78 27.58 -15.30
CA VAL A 93 -16.83 27.99 -13.89
C VAL A 93 -16.66 29.50 -13.80
N ASN A 94 -17.11 30.10 -12.70
CA ASN A 94 -16.93 31.54 -12.50
C ASN A 94 -15.42 31.91 -12.51
N PRO A 95 -14.97 32.86 -13.37
CA PRO A 95 -13.56 33.24 -13.47
C PRO A 95 -12.98 33.81 -12.17
N PHE A 96 -13.82 34.41 -11.31
CA PHE A 96 -13.41 34.97 -10.02
C PHE A 96 -13.32 33.92 -8.90
N ALA A 97 -13.64 32.65 -9.17
CA ALA A 97 -13.44 31.58 -8.20
C ALA A 97 -11.98 31.09 -8.22
N ARG A 98 -11.37 30.96 -7.03
CA ARG A 98 -10.11 30.25 -6.88
C ARG A 98 -10.34 28.76 -7.10
N ARG A 99 -9.41 28.12 -7.78
CA ARG A 99 -9.48 26.74 -8.26
C ARG A 99 -8.35 25.95 -7.61
N HIS A 100 -8.67 24.98 -6.78
CA HIS A 100 -7.70 24.04 -6.23
C HIS A 100 -7.90 22.69 -6.89
N ARG A 101 -6.86 22.18 -7.56
CA ARG A 101 -6.88 20.85 -8.17
C ARG A 101 -6.47 19.84 -7.12
N VAL A 102 -7.27 18.78 -6.99
CA VAL A 102 -7.03 17.67 -6.08
C VAL A 102 -7.03 16.40 -6.90
N ASP A 103 -6.00 15.57 -6.72
CA ASP A 103 -5.97 14.24 -7.29
C ASP A 103 -6.90 13.31 -6.49
N VAL A 104 -7.82 12.65 -7.18
CA VAL A 104 -8.78 11.71 -6.57
C VAL A 104 -8.53 10.27 -7.03
N ARG A 105 -7.40 10.03 -7.71
CA ARG A 105 -6.96 8.69 -8.11
C ARG A 105 -6.52 7.87 -6.90
N LEU A 106 -6.45 6.56 -7.11
CA LEU A 106 -5.87 5.63 -6.16
C LEU A 106 -4.37 5.93 -6.02
N ARG A 107 -3.88 6.01 -4.80
CA ARG A 107 -2.47 6.26 -4.47
C ARG A 107 -1.97 5.19 -3.52
N HIS A 108 -0.68 4.98 -3.57
CA HIS A 108 0.05 4.10 -2.67
C HIS A 108 0.97 4.93 -1.81
N PHE A 109 0.93 4.69 -0.50
CA PHE A 109 1.92 5.20 0.44
C PHE A 109 2.72 4.01 0.97
N ARG A 110 4.04 4.07 0.83
CA ARG A 110 4.95 3.06 1.39
C ARG A 110 5.67 3.68 2.59
N GLY A 111 5.51 3.07 3.75
CA GLY A 111 6.23 3.47 4.96
C GLY A 111 7.59 2.78 5.03
N GLU A 112 8.64 3.53 5.35
CA GLU A 112 10.03 3.04 5.41
C GLU A 112 10.36 2.17 6.63
N GLY A 113 9.39 2.00 7.54
CA GLY A 113 9.53 1.16 8.74
C GLY A 113 9.06 1.93 9.97
N VAL A 114 7.92 1.54 10.53
CA VAL A 114 7.41 2.10 11.78
C VAL A 114 8.02 1.32 12.94
N SER A 115 8.78 2.01 13.79
CA SER A 115 9.29 1.43 15.04
C SER A 115 8.16 1.38 16.07
N ALA A 116 7.89 0.18 16.58
CA ALA A 116 6.85 -0.08 17.55
C ALA A 116 7.27 -1.19 18.51
N VAL A 117 6.46 -1.42 19.53
CA VAL A 117 6.70 -2.47 20.53
C VAL A 117 5.53 -3.43 20.51
N ASP A 118 5.83 -4.72 20.40
CA ASP A 118 4.82 -5.78 20.43
C ASP A 118 4.18 -5.92 21.82
N ARG A 119 3.18 -6.80 21.94
CA ARG A 119 2.49 -7.04 23.23
C ARG A 119 3.42 -7.49 24.37
N VAL A 120 4.52 -8.15 24.04
CA VAL A 120 5.45 -8.76 25.02
C VAL A 120 6.55 -7.77 25.43
N GLY A 121 6.74 -6.69 24.66
CA GLY A 121 7.79 -5.70 24.90
C GLY A 121 8.95 -5.80 23.93
N HIS A 122 8.90 -6.66 22.91
CA HIS A 122 9.95 -6.73 21.90
C HIS A 122 9.84 -5.56 20.93
N PRO A 123 10.93 -4.81 20.70
CA PRO A 123 10.94 -3.75 19.71
C PRO A 123 10.95 -4.37 18.30
N VAL A 124 10.04 -3.89 17.46
CA VAL A 124 9.84 -4.35 16.09
C VAL A 124 9.79 -3.17 15.13
N VAL A 125 10.13 -3.42 13.88
CA VAL A 125 10.06 -2.47 12.77
C VAL A 125 9.10 -3.05 11.73
N VAL A 126 8.04 -2.30 11.43
CA VAL A 126 6.98 -2.75 10.51
C VAL A 126 7.00 -1.92 9.24
N GLY A 127 7.29 -2.57 8.11
CA GLY A 127 7.16 -1.99 6.78
C GLY A 127 5.72 -2.09 6.29
N LEU A 128 5.19 -1.03 5.67
CA LEU A 128 3.77 -0.94 5.34
C LEU A 128 3.51 -0.43 3.93
N LEU A 129 2.43 -0.90 3.33
CA LEU A 129 1.83 -0.35 2.12
C LEU A 129 0.38 0.03 2.40
N ILE A 130 0.05 1.30 2.18
CA ILE A 130 -1.29 1.84 2.38
C ILE A 130 -1.86 2.21 1.01
N VAL A 131 -3.03 1.67 0.68
CA VAL A 131 -3.78 2.00 -0.52
C VAL A 131 -4.91 2.95 -0.14
N TRP A 132 -4.91 4.15 -0.72
CA TRP A 132 -5.84 5.21 -0.32
C TRP A 132 -6.20 6.13 -1.49
N ARG A 133 -7.24 6.96 -1.30
CA ARG A 133 -7.59 8.04 -2.22
C ARG A 133 -8.27 9.19 -1.49
N VAL A 134 -8.36 10.34 -2.15
CA VAL A 134 -9.21 11.44 -1.68
C VAL A 134 -10.67 11.19 -2.10
N ARG A 135 -11.54 10.93 -1.12
CA ARG A 135 -12.98 10.73 -1.35
C ARG A 135 -13.76 12.04 -1.23
N ASP A 136 -13.52 12.85 -0.21
CA ASP A 136 -14.15 14.18 -0.04
C ASP A 136 -13.08 15.26 -0.20
N THR A 137 -13.12 15.90 -1.37
CA THR A 137 -12.13 16.92 -1.76
C THR A 137 -12.24 18.21 -0.97
N ALA A 138 -13.44 18.53 -0.45
CA ALA A 138 -13.63 19.71 0.37
C ALA A 138 -13.00 19.50 1.75
N ARG A 139 -13.21 18.32 2.34
CA ARG A 139 -12.54 17.96 3.59
C ARG A 139 -11.03 17.90 3.43
N ALA A 140 -10.54 17.26 2.38
CA ALA A 140 -9.09 17.10 2.17
C ALA A 140 -8.34 18.42 1.99
N VAL A 141 -9.00 19.49 1.50
CA VAL A 141 -8.37 20.81 1.31
C VAL A 141 -8.58 21.76 2.48
N PHE A 142 -9.67 21.62 3.25
CA PHE A 142 -10.01 22.57 4.32
C PHE A 142 -9.87 22.01 5.73
N THR A 143 -9.65 20.71 5.90
CA THR A 143 -9.48 20.08 7.22
C THR A 143 -8.01 19.98 7.59
N VAL A 144 -7.15 19.69 6.61
CA VAL A 144 -5.73 19.48 6.82
C VAL A 144 -4.94 20.17 5.70
N ASP A 145 -3.77 20.71 6.03
CA ASP A 145 -2.90 21.41 5.07
C ASP A 145 -2.29 20.42 4.06
N ASP A 146 -1.56 19.42 4.55
CA ASP A 146 -1.05 18.30 3.74
C ASP A 146 -1.69 16.98 4.20
N HIS A 147 -2.55 16.45 3.36
CA HIS A 147 -3.28 15.21 3.62
C HIS A 147 -2.40 13.96 3.52
N GLU A 148 -1.26 14.02 2.82
CA GLU A 148 -0.29 12.92 2.74
C GLU A 148 0.60 12.88 3.99
N GLU A 149 1.01 14.05 4.49
CA GLU A 149 1.71 14.15 5.78
C GLU A 149 0.81 13.71 6.94
N PHE A 150 -0.44 14.16 6.95
CA PHE A 150 -1.42 13.71 7.93
C PHE A 150 -1.65 12.20 7.89
N LEU A 151 -1.76 11.60 6.70
CA LEU A 151 -1.85 10.15 6.55
C LEU A 151 -0.63 9.45 7.16
N ARG A 152 0.58 9.98 6.94
CA ARG A 152 1.82 9.42 7.48
C ARG A 152 1.83 9.44 9.01
N GLU A 153 1.48 10.57 9.62
CA GLU A 153 1.46 10.71 11.09
C GLU A 153 0.45 9.77 11.75
N GLN A 154 -0.78 9.74 11.23
CA GLN A 154 -1.82 8.85 11.77
C GLN A 154 -1.52 7.37 11.48
N ALA A 155 -0.88 7.05 10.35
CA ALA A 155 -0.44 5.69 10.07
C ALA A 155 0.54 5.19 11.13
N VAL A 156 1.49 6.03 11.57
CA VAL A 156 2.41 5.67 12.66
C VAL A 156 1.62 5.36 13.93
N ALA A 157 0.71 6.24 14.36
CA ALA A 157 -0.08 6.04 15.57
C ALA A 157 -0.96 4.76 15.50
N SER A 158 -1.73 4.61 14.43
CA SER A 158 -2.59 3.45 14.18
C SER A 158 -1.80 2.13 14.16
N VAL A 159 -0.60 2.12 13.58
CA VAL A 159 0.25 0.93 13.49
C VAL A 159 0.85 0.58 14.83
N THR A 160 1.41 1.57 15.55
CA THR A 160 1.98 1.33 16.88
C THR A 160 0.94 0.71 17.80
N GLU A 161 -0.30 1.21 17.80
CA GLU A 161 -1.38 0.62 18.59
C GLU A 161 -1.73 -0.81 18.13
N ALA A 162 -1.84 -1.05 16.82
CA ALA A 162 -2.15 -2.38 16.28
C ALA A 162 -1.06 -3.42 16.60
N VAL A 163 0.22 -3.02 16.56
CA VAL A 163 1.36 -3.88 16.89
C VAL A 163 1.34 -4.29 18.37
N SER A 164 1.01 -3.37 19.29
CA SER A 164 1.01 -3.66 20.72
C SER A 164 -0.07 -4.65 21.19
N LEU A 165 -1.00 -5.03 20.32
CA LEU A 165 -2.09 -5.96 20.65
C LEU A 165 -1.70 -7.42 20.56
N LEU A 166 -0.73 -7.77 19.71
CA LEU A 166 -0.30 -9.15 19.50
C LEU A 166 1.21 -9.30 19.69
N PRO A 167 1.66 -10.49 20.11
CA PRO A 167 3.08 -10.81 20.09
C PRO A 167 3.59 -10.88 18.64
N CYS A 168 4.86 -10.51 18.43
CA CYS A 168 5.50 -10.63 17.12
C CYS A 168 5.57 -12.10 16.67
N ASP A 169 6.00 -12.98 17.56
CA ASP A 169 6.21 -14.41 17.31
C ASP A 169 5.55 -15.30 18.37
N ARG A 170 5.40 -16.59 18.03
CA ARG A 170 4.79 -17.61 18.88
C ARG A 170 5.84 -18.25 19.79
N PHE A 171 6.41 -17.50 20.73
CA PHE A 171 7.30 -18.06 21.75
C PHE A 171 6.46 -18.73 22.85
N GLY A 172 6.21 -20.03 22.73
CA GLY A 172 5.60 -20.86 23.78
C GLY A 172 4.11 -20.61 24.09
N SER A 173 3.50 -19.52 23.62
CA SER A 173 2.07 -19.25 23.82
C SER A 173 1.27 -19.53 22.54
N PRO A 174 0.26 -20.43 22.56
CA PRO A 174 -0.65 -20.57 21.44
C PRO A 174 -1.46 -19.28 21.23
N GLY A 175 -1.73 -18.92 19.97
CA GLY A 175 -2.49 -17.72 19.63
C GLY A 175 -2.12 -17.08 18.29
N PRO A 176 -2.83 -16.02 17.89
CA PRO A 176 -2.50 -15.20 16.73
C PRO A 176 -1.25 -14.36 17.00
N THR A 177 -0.47 -14.11 15.95
CA THR A 177 0.76 -13.31 16.00
C THR A 177 0.77 -12.29 14.88
N LEU A 178 1.62 -11.27 15.00
CA LEU A 178 1.81 -10.29 13.92
C LEU A 178 2.38 -10.92 12.64
N ARG A 179 3.00 -12.10 12.70
CA ARG A 179 3.50 -12.81 11.52
C ARG A 179 2.44 -13.41 10.62
N ASP A 180 1.22 -13.63 11.11
CA ASP A 180 0.10 -14.07 10.26
C ASP A 180 -0.29 -12.98 9.24
N GLY A 181 -0.06 -11.70 9.58
CA GLY A 181 -0.21 -10.55 8.69
C GLY A 181 -1.65 -10.16 8.33
N ALA A 182 -2.55 -11.13 8.14
CA ALA A 182 -3.95 -10.91 7.79
C ALA A 182 -4.68 -10.13 8.88
N TRP A 183 -4.57 -10.57 10.13
CA TRP A 183 -5.15 -9.89 11.28
C TRP A 183 -4.65 -8.45 11.39
N PHE A 184 -3.33 -8.25 11.26
CA PHE A 184 -2.73 -6.92 11.38
C PHE A 184 -3.23 -5.98 10.27
N GLY A 185 -3.30 -6.47 9.02
CA GLY A 185 -3.78 -5.69 7.89
C GLY A 185 -5.23 -5.25 8.06
N GLU A 186 -6.12 -6.16 8.46
CA GLU A 186 -7.53 -5.83 8.74
C GLU A 186 -7.66 -4.81 9.88
N GLU A 187 -6.90 -5.03 10.93
CA GLU A 187 -6.97 -4.22 12.14
C GLU A 187 -6.43 -2.80 11.92
N ALA A 188 -5.26 -2.68 11.28
CA ALA A 188 -4.67 -1.40 10.91
C ALA A 188 -5.54 -0.67 9.88
N THR A 189 -6.14 -1.39 8.92
CA THR A 189 -7.08 -0.79 7.95
C THR A 189 -8.30 -0.22 8.65
N ARG A 190 -8.89 -0.98 9.59
CA ARG A 190 -10.09 -0.58 10.32
C ARG A 190 -9.84 0.69 11.16
N ARG A 191 -8.74 0.73 11.92
CA ARG A 191 -8.35 1.92 12.70
C ARG A 191 -8.09 3.12 11.81
N LEU A 192 -7.17 2.98 10.87
CA LEU A 192 -6.74 4.09 10.02
C LEU A 192 -7.90 4.63 9.18
N ALA A 193 -8.77 3.79 8.64
CA ALA A 193 -9.94 4.24 7.88
C ALA A 193 -10.90 5.10 8.72
N SER A 194 -11.07 4.78 10.00
CA SER A 194 -11.93 5.55 10.91
C SER A 194 -11.36 6.94 11.22
N GLU A 195 -10.04 7.03 11.41
CA GLU A 195 -9.30 8.27 11.68
C GLU A 195 -9.18 9.16 10.44
N MET A 196 -9.19 8.57 9.24
CA MET A 196 -9.08 9.25 7.95
C MET A 196 -10.39 9.86 7.45
N THR A 197 -11.52 9.35 7.92
CA THR A 197 -12.87 9.79 7.50
C THR A 197 -13.13 11.30 7.77
N PRO A 198 -12.73 11.87 8.92
CA PRO A 198 -12.80 13.32 9.15
C PRO A 198 -12.01 14.16 8.13
N ALA A 199 -10.82 13.69 7.73
CA ALA A 199 -9.97 14.37 6.74
C ALA A 199 -10.48 14.24 5.29
N GLY A 200 -11.49 13.39 5.04
CA GLY A 200 -12.02 13.15 3.70
C GLY A 200 -11.21 12.17 2.86
N LEU A 201 -10.31 11.44 3.52
CA LEU A 201 -9.51 10.38 2.93
C LEU A 201 -10.23 9.05 3.08
N GLU A 202 -10.10 8.19 2.07
CA GLU A 202 -10.63 6.83 2.09
C GLU A 202 -9.45 5.86 1.94
N VAL A 203 -9.26 5.05 2.97
CA VAL A 203 -8.26 3.98 3.01
C VAL A 203 -8.93 2.69 2.60
N TYR A 204 -8.35 2.00 1.62
CA TYR A 204 -8.83 0.72 1.11
C TYR A 204 -8.21 -0.46 1.85
N SER A 205 -6.89 -0.40 2.04
CA SER A 205 -6.14 -1.45 2.71
C SER A 205 -4.82 -0.94 3.26
N VAL A 206 -4.43 -1.54 4.37
CA VAL A 206 -3.10 -1.46 4.97
C VAL A 206 -2.52 -2.87 4.92
N GLN A 207 -1.35 -3.00 4.32
CA GLN A 207 -0.66 -4.27 4.15
C GLN A 207 0.70 -4.23 4.86
N GLN A 208 1.00 -5.27 5.63
CA GLN A 208 2.33 -5.49 6.20
C GLN A 208 3.26 -5.98 5.09
N LEU A 209 4.23 -5.15 4.70
CA LEU A 209 5.27 -5.51 3.73
C LEU A 209 6.42 -6.28 4.39
N SER A 210 6.81 -5.86 5.59
CA SER A 210 7.86 -6.51 6.38
C SER A 210 7.56 -6.39 7.87
N LEU A 211 8.09 -7.34 8.64
CA LEU A 211 8.05 -7.34 10.09
C LEU A 211 9.37 -7.91 10.60
N ASP A 212 10.21 -7.00 11.08
CA ASP A 212 11.55 -7.29 11.54
C ASP A 212 11.68 -6.91 13.02
N TYR A 213 12.60 -7.55 13.72
CA TYR A 213 12.98 -7.09 15.05
C TYR A 213 13.88 -5.86 14.92
N ALA A 214 13.80 -4.95 15.89
CA ALA A 214 14.69 -3.80 15.92
C ALA A 214 16.15 -4.28 16.08
N ALA A 215 17.09 -3.48 15.56
CA ALA A 215 18.49 -3.87 15.41
C ALA A 215 19.17 -4.23 16.75
N GLU A 216 18.69 -3.68 17.85
CA GLU A 216 19.20 -3.91 19.20
C GLU A 216 18.96 -5.35 19.68
N VAL A 217 17.90 -6.01 19.20
CA VAL A 217 17.45 -7.33 19.70
C VAL A 217 17.41 -8.40 18.60
N ALA A 218 17.47 -8.00 17.33
CA ALA A 218 17.34 -8.90 16.18
C ALA A 218 18.29 -10.11 16.24
N ASP A 219 19.58 -9.87 16.43
CA ASP A 219 20.60 -10.93 16.49
C ASP A 219 20.37 -11.93 17.63
N ALA A 220 19.96 -11.44 18.80
CA ALA A 220 19.68 -12.30 19.95
C ALA A 220 18.46 -13.18 19.71
N ILE A 221 17.39 -12.62 19.16
CA ILE A 221 16.15 -13.35 18.86
C ILE A 221 16.35 -14.33 17.70
N HIS A 222 17.10 -13.96 16.67
CA HIS A 222 17.43 -14.89 15.58
C HIS A 222 18.20 -16.10 16.10
N ARG A 223 19.19 -15.91 16.98
CA ARG A 223 19.90 -17.02 17.63
C ARG A 223 18.98 -17.89 18.48
N LEU A 224 18.10 -17.27 19.28
CA LEU A 224 17.12 -18.01 20.10
C LEU A 224 16.20 -18.86 19.21
N ARG A 225 15.66 -18.28 18.14
CA ARG A 225 14.77 -18.99 17.19
C ARG A 225 15.50 -20.12 16.47
N SER A 226 16.74 -19.90 16.04
CA SER A 226 17.54 -20.97 15.43
C SER A 226 17.83 -22.11 16.42
N ALA A 227 18.05 -21.79 17.70
CA ALA A 227 18.26 -22.80 18.74
C ALA A 227 16.98 -23.61 19.02
N GLU A 228 15.81 -22.94 19.13
CA GLU A 228 14.51 -23.59 19.28
C GLU A 228 14.19 -24.51 18.11
N LEU A 229 14.33 -24.01 16.88
CA LEU A 229 14.11 -24.82 15.68
C LEU A 229 15.05 -26.03 15.62
N ASN A 230 16.32 -25.87 16.01
CA ASN A 230 17.26 -26.98 16.05
C ASN A 230 16.89 -28.00 17.15
N ALA A 231 16.42 -27.54 18.31
CA ALA A 231 15.94 -28.43 19.37
C ALA A 231 14.69 -29.22 18.93
N GLU A 232 13.73 -28.56 18.28
CA GLU A 232 12.52 -29.18 17.72
C GLU A 232 12.87 -30.21 16.64
N LEU A 233 13.75 -29.84 15.72
CA LEU A 233 14.25 -30.75 14.67
C LEU A 233 14.97 -31.96 15.27
N ARG A 234 15.85 -31.77 16.26
CA ARG A 234 16.53 -32.88 16.94
C ARG A 234 15.54 -33.83 17.60
N THR A 235 14.52 -33.29 18.27
CA THR A 235 13.48 -34.12 18.90
C THR A 235 12.72 -34.93 17.85
N THR A 236 12.38 -34.31 16.73
CA THR A 236 11.69 -34.97 15.60
C THR A 236 12.55 -36.07 14.98
N VAL A 237 13.82 -35.77 14.66
CA VAL A 237 14.76 -36.74 14.07
C VAL A 237 15.03 -37.92 15.00
N ILE A 238 15.15 -37.68 16.32
CA ILE A 238 15.30 -38.75 17.31
C ILE A 238 14.04 -39.63 17.33
N GLY A 239 12.84 -39.04 17.29
CA GLY A 239 11.58 -39.77 17.20
C GLY A 239 11.52 -40.66 15.96
N ASP A 240 11.76 -40.09 14.79
CA ASP A 240 11.76 -40.80 13.51
C ASP A 240 12.80 -41.94 13.50
N ALA A 241 14.00 -41.70 14.02
CA ALA A 241 15.05 -42.71 14.11
C ALA A 241 14.65 -43.88 15.03
N VAL A 242 14.00 -43.60 16.17
CA VAL A 242 13.50 -44.63 17.09
C VAL A 242 12.36 -45.43 16.44
N ASP A 243 11.48 -44.79 15.69
CA ASP A 243 10.39 -45.47 14.99
C ASP A 243 10.90 -46.36 13.85
N ILE A 244 11.90 -45.91 13.08
CA ILE A 244 12.59 -46.74 12.07
C ILE A 244 13.27 -47.95 12.73
N ALA A 245 13.97 -47.73 13.85
CA ALA A 245 14.63 -48.81 14.58
C ALA A 245 13.61 -49.83 15.12
N ARG A 246 12.47 -49.38 15.64
CA ARG A 246 11.36 -50.24 16.08
C ARG A 246 10.80 -51.06 14.91
N ALA A 247 10.54 -50.44 13.76
CA ALA A 247 10.02 -51.13 12.58
C ALA A 247 10.99 -52.18 12.00
N ALA A 248 12.29 -51.90 12.03
CA ALA A 248 13.32 -52.87 11.62
C ALA A 248 13.35 -54.09 12.56
N LEU A 249 13.25 -53.86 13.88
CA LEU A 249 13.23 -54.94 14.87
C LEU A 249 11.97 -55.82 14.74
N GLU A 250 10.81 -55.21 14.50
CA GLU A 250 9.56 -55.94 14.25
C GLU A 250 9.66 -56.84 13.01
N ARG A 251 10.29 -56.37 11.92
CA ARG A 251 10.54 -57.19 10.73
C ARG A 251 11.46 -58.37 11.01
N ILE A 252 12.51 -58.20 11.81
CA ILE A 252 13.41 -59.29 12.20
C ILE A 252 12.66 -60.32 13.03
N ARG A 253 11.92 -59.89 14.06
CA ARG A 253 11.09 -60.80 14.88
C ARG A 253 10.03 -61.54 14.07
N ALA A 254 9.42 -60.88 13.10
CA ALA A 254 8.47 -61.51 12.18
C ALA A 254 9.14 -62.52 11.24
N GLY A 255 10.42 -62.31 10.87
CA GLY A 255 11.22 -63.24 10.08
C GLY A 255 11.85 -64.39 10.90
N GLU A 256 12.08 -64.19 12.20
CA GLU A 256 12.64 -65.20 13.13
C GLU A 256 11.60 -66.18 13.69
N GLY A 257 10.34 -66.11 13.24
CA GLY A 257 9.25 -67.03 13.59
C GLY A 257 9.44 -68.51 13.19
N GLU A 258 10.61 -68.92 12.70
CA GLU A 258 10.94 -70.32 12.39
C GLU A 258 12.01 -70.97 13.31
N GLY A 259 12.53 -70.28 14.33
CA GLY A 259 13.44 -70.92 15.30
C GLY A 259 13.68 -70.08 16.54
N GLY A 260 13.11 -70.51 17.67
CA GLY A 260 12.96 -69.70 18.88
C GLY A 260 14.24 -69.39 19.67
N ASP A 261 14.24 -68.23 20.34
CA ASP A 261 14.48 -68.08 21.78
C ASP A 261 13.99 -66.68 22.23
N ALA A 262 13.72 -66.52 23.52
CA ALA A 262 13.15 -65.30 24.12
C ALA A 262 14.00 -64.02 23.89
N PRO A 263 13.38 -62.82 23.86
CA PRO A 263 14.07 -61.59 23.46
C PRO A 263 15.20 -61.25 24.47
N SER A 264 16.44 -61.49 24.05
CA SER A 264 17.64 -61.28 24.86
C SER A 264 18.11 -59.82 24.78
N GLY A 265 18.87 -59.34 25.77
CA GLY A 265 19.43 -57.98 25.82
C GLY A 265 20.23 -57.53 24.57
N ARG A 266 20.50 -58.43 23.62
CA ARG A 266 21.03 -58.14 22.28
C ARG A 266 20.11 -57.24 21.46
N ASP A 267 18.78 -57.38 21.56
CA ASP A 267 17.82 -56.52 20.84
C ASP A 267 17.91 -55.06 21.30
N ALA A 268 18.04 -54.85 22.61
CA ALA A 268 18.16 -53.53 23.21
C ALA A 268 19.52 -52.88 22.86
N GLU A 269 20.60 -53.66 22.84
CA GLU A 269 21.92 -53.17 22.43
C GLU A 269 21.98 -52.88 20.92
N PHE A 270 21.29 -53.67 20.09
CA PHE A 270 21.17 -53.41 18.66
C PHE A 270 20.39 -52.13 18.39
N LEU A 271 19.23 -51.93 19.04
CA LEU A 271 18.50 -50.65 18.99
C LEU A 271 19.37 -49.49 19.45
N ARG A 272 20.12 -49.65 20.55
CA ARG A 272 21.01 -48.64 21.09
C ARG A 272 22.13 -48.28 20.09
N LEU A 273 22.77 -49.27 19.47
CA LEU A 273 23.83 -49.07 18.48
C LEU A 273 23.30 -48.43 17.20
N LEU A 274 22.11 -48.82 16.74
CA LEU A 274 21.48 -48.30 15.53
C LEU A 274 21.01 -46.85 15.73
N VAL A 275 20.43 -46.54 16.89
CA VAL A 275 20.09 -45.18 17.30
C VAL A 275 21.35 -44.33 17.51
N LEU A 276 22.41 -44.85 18.15
CA LEU A 276 23.69 -44.15 18.30
C LEU A 276 24.37 -43.87 16.95
N SER A 277 24.27 -44.79 15.99
CA SER A 277 24.82 -44.59 14.64
C SER A 277 24.01 -43.55 13.86
N LEU A 278 22.68 -43.53 14.00
CA LEU A 278 21.82 -42.53 13.33
C LEU A 278 21.92 -41.14 13.97
N LEU A 279 22.20 -41.05 15.27
CA LEU A 279 22.33 -39.80 16.02
C LEU A 279 23.76 -39.27 16.14
N SER A 280 24.76 -40.04 15.70
CA SER A 280 26.14 -39.57 15.56
C SER A 280 26.18 -38.41 14.58
N PRO A 281 26.88 -37.29 14.87
CA PRO A 281 26.91 -36.12 14.01
C PRO A 281 27.79 -36.38 12.78
N SER A 282 27.36 -37.25 11.86
CA SER A 282 27.98 -37.39 10.55
C SER A 282 27.15 -36.66 9.50
N ALA A 283 27.28 -35.35 9.47
CA ALA A 283 27.17 -34.54 8.25
C ALA A 283 27.30 -33.06 8.60
N ASN A 284 28.54 -32.57 8.70
CA ASN A 284 28.81 -31.16 8.44
C ASN A 284 28.94 -31.01 6.91
N PRO A 285 27.98 -30.39 6.19
CA PRO A 285 28.00 -30.34 4.72
C PRO A 285 29.21 -29.57 4.16
N LYS A 286 29.92 -28.80 5.00
CA LYS A 286 31.13 -28.06 4.61
C LYS A 286 32.36 -28.93 4.41
N GLU A 287 32.39 -30.16 4.92
CA GLU A 287 33.55 -31.05 4.78
C GLU A 287 33.59 -31.80 3.44
N TRP A 288 32.49 -31.79 2.67
CA TRP A 288 32.40 -32.47 1.37
C TRP A 288 33.05 -31.67 0.22
N GLY A 289 33.33 -30.38 0.40
CA GLY A 289 33.87 -29.51 -0.66
C GLY A 289 35.37 -29.65 -0.92
N ASN A 290 36.14 -30.24 0.00
CA ASN A 290 37.61 -30.15 -0.02
C ASN A 290 38.34 -31.50 -0.14
N GLN A 291 37.62 -32.61 -0.33
CA GLN A 291 38.20 -33.97 -0.28
C GLN A 291 38.43 -34.64 -1.63
N TRP A 292 38.24 -33.95 -2.75
CA TRP A 292 38.64 -34.48 -4.06
C TRP A 292 40.09 -34.13 -4.36
N PRO A 293 41.01 -35.11 -4.49
CA PRO A 293 42.37 -34.84 -4.93
C PRO A 293 42.31 -34.37 -6.38
N SER A 294 42.72 -33.12 -6.64
CA SER A 294 43.02 -32.68 -8.00
C SER A 294 44.20 -33.51 -8.51
N HIS A 295 43.94 -34.49 -9.37
CA HIS A 295 45.01 -35.19 -10.09
C HIS A 295 45.76 -34.16 -10.95
N ARG A 296 46.93 -33.74 -10.48
CA ARG A 296 47.98 -33.15 -11.32
C ARG A 296 48.46 -34.25 -12.26
N SER A 297 48.13 -34.13 -13.54
CA SER A 297 48.78 -34.87 -14.61
C SER A 297 50.19 -34.31 -14.80
N SER A 298 51.20 -35.03 -14.33
CA SER A 298 52.58 -34.86 -14.76
C SER A 298 53.10 -36.19 -15.29
N SER A 299 53.29 -36.29 -16.60
CA SER A 299 54.46 -36.95 -17.18
C SER A 299 54.53 -36.66 -18.68
N SER A 300 55.76 -36.28 -19.07
CA SER A 300 56.39 -36.38 -20.41
C SER A 300 55.88 -35.48 -21.52
#